data_AF-A0A4R3MRN2-F1
#
_entry.id   AF-A0A4R3MRN2-F1
#
_cell.length_a   1.000
_cell.length_b   1.000
_cell.length_c   1.000
_cell.angle_alpha   90.00
_cell.angle_beta   90.00
_cell.angle_gamma   90.00
#
_symmetry.space_group_name_H-M   'P 1'
#
loop_
_entity.id
_entity.type
_entity.pdbx_description
1 polymer ?
#
loop_
_entity_poly.entity_id
_entity_poly.type
_entity_poly.pdbx_seq_one_letter_code
_entity_poly.pdbx_strand_id
1 'polypeptide(L)'
;MTPETDAAEPDWETPLSLTITPSLLIHALMGTASAVHTGWNSCVDDTLLLSNLVAMDDHAGNYVRLAEQEFVDDDQPDILWHDWTLEVRIGSLLTTGHWQLPSTAHPSEWDWTAREAARAFERACVLIGRRVRRAIAVEDPAPMESVPRASRH
;
A
#
# COMPACT_ATOMS: atom_id res chain seq x y z
N MET A 1 -16.90 -25.47 -49.27
CA MET A 1 -15.83 -25.38 -48.26
C MET A 1 -16.20 -24.23 -47.35
N THR A 2 -16.80 -24.53 -46.21
CA THR A 2 -17.03 -23.59 -45.11
C THR A 2 -15.67 -23.25 -44.51
N PRO A 3 -15.31 -21.97 -44.30
CA PRO A 3 -14.11 -21.66 -43.53
C PRO A 3 -14.36 -22.15 -42.11
N GLU A 4 -13.56 -23.12 -41.68
CA GLU A 4 -13.43 -23.47 -40.27
C GLU A 4 -13.01 -22.19 -39.55
N THR A 5 -13.86 -21.71 -38.64
CA THR A 5 -13.51 -20.67 -37.69
C THR A 5 -12.39 -21.25 -36.84
N ASP A 6 -11.16 -20.97 -37.22
CA ASP A 6 -10.01 -21.19 -36.36
C ASP A 6 -10.35 -20.49 -35.05
N ALA A 7 -10.49 -21.26 -33.97
CA ALA A 7 -10.75 -20.77 -32.63
C ALA A 7 -9.45 -20.15 -32.09
N ALA A 8 -8.94 -19.20 -32.86
CA ALA A 8 -7.66 -18.56 -32.72
C ALA A 8 -7.58 -17.91 -31.35
N GLU A 9 -6.42 -18.06 -30.75
CA GLU A 9 -6.05 -17.54 -29.44
C GLU A 9 -6.61 -16.14 -29.20
N PRO A 10 -7.03 -15.82 -27.96
CA PRO A 10 -7.62 -14.52 -27.66
C PRO A 10 -6.66 -13.39 -28.05
N ASP A 11 -7.18 -12.42 -28.81
CA ASP A 11 -6.43 -11.24 -29.24
C ASP A 11 -5.88 -10.47 -28.04
N TRP A 12 -4.55 -10.34 -27.98
CA TRP A 12 -3.83 -9.62 -26.92
C TRP A 12 -3.98 -8.10 -27.02
N GLU A 13 -4.38 -7.58 -28.19
CA GLU A 13 -4.41 -6.15 -28.48
C GLU A 13 -5.81 -5.55 -28.38
N THR A 14 -6.86 -6.37 -28.22
CA THR A 14 -8.24 -5.88 -28.05
C THR A 14 -8.37 -5.11 -26.72
N PRO A 15 -8.71 -3.81 -26.75
CA PRO A 15 -8.91 -3.04 -25.53
C PRO A 15 -10.09 -3.56 -24.72
N LEU A 16 -9.88 -3.82 -23.43
CA LEU A 16 -10.93 -4.19 -22.50
C LEU A 16 -11.46 -2.96 -21.76
N SER A 17 -12.78 -2.78 -21.78
CA SER A 17 -13.48 -1.81 -20.92
C SER A 17 -14.01 -2.53 -19.68
N LEU A 18 -13.46 -2.20 -18.52
CA LEU A 18 -13.88 -2.77 -17.24
C LEU A 18 -14.62 -1.71 -16.42
N THR A 19 -15.78 -2.07 -15.87
CA THR A 19 -16.43 -1.28 -14.82
C THR A 19 -15.88 -1.73 -13.48
N ILE A 20 -15.22 -0.83 -12.75
CA ILE A 20 -14.67 -1.12 -11.44
C ILE A 20 -15.58 -0.52 -10.38
N THR A 21 -15.87 -1.28 -9.33
CA THR A 21 -16.58 -0.80 -8.15
C THR A 21 -15.65 -0.85 -6.93
N PRO A 22 -15.85 0.00 -5.91
CA PRO A 22 -15.10 -0.14 -4.66
C PRO A 22 -15.21 -1.54 -4.05
N SER A 23 -16.39 -2.18 -4.12
CA SER A 23 -16.56 -3.56 -3.65
C SER A 23 -15.64 -4.55 -4.38
N LEU A 24 -15.48 -4.41 -5.71
CA LEU A 24 -14.53 -5.21 -6.47
C LEU A 24 -13.09 -5.00 -6.00
N LEU A 25 -12.69 -3.74 -5.78
CA LEU A 25 -11.35 -3.40 -5.28
C LEU A 25 -11.09 -4.01 -3.90
N ILE A 26 -12.05 -3.85 -2.98
CA ILE A 26 -11.99 -4.43 -1.63
C ILE A 26 -11.81 -5.94 -1.70
N HIS A 27 -12.64 -6.64 -2.48
CA HIS A 27 -12.54 -8.10 -2.61
C HIS A 27 -11.24 -8.55 -3.27
N ALA A 28 -10.76 -7.85 -4.29
CA ALA A 28 -9.58 -8.25 -5.05
C ALA A 28 -8.25 -7.93 -4.33
N LEU A 29 -8.21 -6.83 -3.57
CA LEU A 29 -6.98 -6.29 -2.98
C LEU A 29 -6.91 -6.46 -1.46
N MET A 30 -8.05 -6.33 -0.76
CA MET A 30 -8.10 -6.13 0.69
C MET A 30 -8.77 -7.31 1.42
N GLY A 31 -8.84 -8.49 0.81
CA GLY A 31 -9.53 -9.66 1.37
C GLY A 31 -8.96 -10.18 2.70
N THR A 32 -7.73 -9.79 3.06
CA THR A 32 -7.09 -10.12 4.34
C THR A 32 -6.97 -8.93 5.29
N ALA A 33 -7.49 -7.76 4.90
CA ALA A 33 -7.51 -6.58 5.76
C ALA A 33 -8.44 -6.81 6.95
N SER A 34 -8.03 -6.31 8.11
CA SER A 34 -8.82 -6.32 9.34
C SER A 34 -10.05 -5.40 9.27
N ALA A 35 -9.95 -4.30 8.53
CA ALA A 35 -11.05 -3.38 8.27
C ALA A 35 -10.90 -2.76 6.87
N VAL A 36 -12.03 -2.44 6.23
CA VAL A 36 -12.08 -1.82 4.91
C VAL A 36 -13.20 -0.78 4.86
N HIS A 37 -12.94 0.33 4.21
CA HIS A 37 -13.95 1.37 4.01
C HIS A 37 -13.66 2.22 2.78
N THR A 38 -14.59 3.09 2.44
CA THR A 38 -14.44 4.08 1.38
C THR A 38 -14.65 5.47 1.94
N GLY A 39 -13.96 6.45 1.39
CA GLY A 39 -14.11 7.85 1.76
C GLY A 39 -13.78 8.81 0.62
N TRP A 40 -13.88 10.10 0.91
CA TRP A 40 -13.44 11.17 0.01
C TRP A 40 -12.00 11.60 0.31
N ASN A 41 -11.59 11.47 1.57
CA ASN A 41 -10.30 11.91 2.12
C ASN A 41 -9.62 10.77 2.89
N SER A 42 -8.30 10.88 3.03
CA SER A 42 -7.49 9.99 3.88
C SER A 42 -7.95 10.03 5.33
N CYS A 43 -7.93 8.87 6.00
CA CYS A 43 -8.12 8.74 7.44
C CYS A 43 -6.80 8.57 8.20
N VAL A 44 -5.66 8.60 7.49
CA VAL A 44 -4.33 8.48 8.08
C VAL A 44 -3.90 9.84 8.62
N ASP A 45 -3.38 9.86 9.84
CA ASP A 45 -2.76 11.05 10.42
C ASP A 45 -1.27 11.06 10.08
N ASP A 46 -0.85 12.02 9.26
CA ASP A 46 0.54 12.11 8.82
C ASP A 46 1.53 12.38 9.98
N THR A 47 1.06 12.80 11.15
CA THR A 47 1.90 12.98 12.35
C THR A 47 2.25 11.67 13.06
N LEU A 48 1.54 10.58 12.74
CA LEU A 48 1.70 9.25 13.34
C LEU A 48 2.43 8.25 12.42
N LEU A 49 2.91 8.72 11.27
CA LEU A 49 3.55 7.89 10.27
C LEU A 49 4.95 7.43 10.69
N LEU A 50 5.19 6.14 10.53
CA LEU A 50 6.51 5.52 10.58
C LEU A 50 7.12 5.40 9.19
N SER A 51 6.32 4.99 8.21
CA SER A 51 6.76 4.89 6.82
C SER A 51 5.62 5.19 5.84
N ASN A 52 5.98 5.61 4.63
CA ASN A 52 5.02 6.05 3.63
C ASN A 52 5.54 5.75 2.22
N LEU A 53 4.87 4.84 1.52
CA LEU A 53 5.15 4.51 0.13
C LEU A 53 4.00 4.99 -0.74
N VAL A 54 4.31 5.77 -1.78
CA VAL A 54 3.30 6.32 -2.68
C VAL A 54 3.67 6.04 -4.13
N ALA A 55 2.73 5.50 -4.88
CA ALA A 55 2.75 5.42 -6.33
C ALA A 55 1.64 6.31 -6.90
N MET A 56 2.00 7.24 -7.79
CA MET A 56 1.04 8.13 -8.45
C MET A 56 1.02 7.85 -9.95
N ASP A 57 -0.12 8.00 -10.60
CA ASP A 57 -0.18 8.02 -12.06
C ASP A 57 0.31 9.37 -12.62
N ASP A 58 0.46 9.45 -13.94
CA ASP A 58 0.83 10.70 -14.64
C ASP A 58 -0.38 11.61 -14.88
N HIS A 59 -1.56 11.23 -14.35
CA HIS A 59 -2.83 11.91 -14.56
C HIS A 59 -3.39 12.49 -13.25
N ALA A 60 -4.58 13.05 -13.31
CA ALA A 60 -5.10 13.99 -12.30
C ALA A 60 -5.48 13.34 -10.95
N GLY A 61 -4.49 12.86 -10.19
CA GLY A 61 -4.62 12.60 -8.75
C GLY A 61 -5.00 11.17 -8.36
N ASN A 62 -4.80 10.18 -9.24
CA ASN A 62 -4.89 8.79 -8.81
C ASN A 62 -3.60 8.40 -8.09
N TYR A 63 -3.74 7.73 -6.96
CA TYR A 63 -2.59 7.25 -6.22
C TYR A 63 -2.90 5.95 -5.52
N VAL A 64 -1.84 5.20 -5.27
CA VAL A 64 -1.83 4.07 -4.35
C VAL A 64 -0.81 4.39 -3.28
N ARG A 65 -1.20 4.33 -2.01
CA ARG A 65 -0.34 4.62 -0.88
C ARG A 65 -0.39 3.49 0.12
N LEU A 66 0.78 3.04 0.58
CA LEU A 66 0.91 2.18 1.74
C LEU A 66 1.55 3.00 2.85
N ALA A 67 0.77 3.30 3.87
CA ALA A 67 1.17 4.07 5.04
C ALA A 67 1.30 3.12 6.23
N GLU A 68 2.39 3.23 6.96
CA GLU A 68 2.63 2.51 8.20
C GLU A 68 2.58 3.53 9.34
N GLN A 69 1.76 3.26 10.35
CA GLN A 69 1.51 4.19 11.44
C GLN A 69 1.33 3.46 12.77
N GLU A 70 1.57 4.20 13.85
CA GLU A 70 1.25 3.76 15.20
C GLU A 70 0.33 4.75 15.88
N PHE A 71 -0.74 4.25 16.49
CA PHE A 71 -1.74 5.09 17.13
C PHE A 71 -2.29 4.43 18.38
N VAL A 72 -2.92 5.25 19.22
CA VAL A 72 -3.69 4.82 20.38
C VAL A 72 -5.15 5.10 20.06
N ASP A 73 -6.01 4.09 20.25
CA ASP A 73 -7.46 4.22 20.07
C ASP A 73 -8.07 4.85 21.34
N ASP A 74 -8.91 5.86 21.17
CA ASP A 74 -9.58 6.56 22.28
C ASP A 74 -10.43 5.60 23.14
N ASP A 75 -11.02 4.57 22.51
CA ASP A 75 -11.81 3.55 23.20
C ASP A 75 -10.93 2.49 23.89
N GLN A 76 -9.65 2.40 23.51
CA GLN A 76 -8.68 1.43 24.04
C GLN A 76 -7.31 2.11 24.31
N PRO A 77 -7.26 3.09 25.24
CA PRO A 77 -6.09 3.96 25.41
C PRO A 77 -4.82 3.25 25.90
N ASP A 78 -4.97 2.04 26.43
CA ASP A 78 -3.86 1.21 26.94
C ASP A 78 -3.20 0.36 25.84
N ILE A 79 -3.72 0.38 24.61
CA ILE A 79 -3.20 -0.41 23.49
C ILE A 79 -2.58 0.52 22.46
N LEU A 80 -1.28 0.34 22.22
CA LEU A 80 -0.61 0.90 21.04
C LEU A 80 -0.89 -0.03 19.86
N TRP A 81 -1.56 0.49 18.84
CA TRP A 81 -1.84 -0.21 17.60
C TRP A 81 -0.76 0.11 16.57
N HIS A 82 -0.43 -0.90 15.78
CA HIS A 82 0.39 -0.78 14.60
C HIS A 82 -0.48 -1.11 13.39
N ASP A 83 -0.51 -0.24 12.38
CA ASP A 83 -1.37 -0.39 11.20
C ASP A 83 -0.61 -0.13 9.91
N TRP A 84 -0.79 -1.05 8.96
CA TRP A 84 -0.43 -0.84 7.56
C TRP A 84 -1.69 -0.50 6.78
N THR A 85 -1.88 0.79 6.51
CA THR A 85 -3.01 1.32 5.75
C THR A 85 -2.71 1.36 4.25
N LEU A 86 -3.47 0.61 3.46
CA LEU A 86 -3.50 0.76 2.00
C LEU A 86 -4.58 1.74 1.59
N GLU A 87 -4.20 2.76 0.84
CA GLU A 87 -5.09 3.72 0.20
C GLU A 87 -5.03 3.56 -1.31
N VAL A 88 -6.18 3.41 -1.95
CA VAL A 88 -6.33 3.38 -3.41
C VAL A 88 -7.27 4.50 -3.82
N ARG A 89 -6.72 5.55 -4.42
CA ARG A 89 -7.50 6.65 -4.99
C ARG A 89 -7.65 6.51 -6.49
N ILE A 90 -8.91 6.43 -6.93
CA ILE A 90 -9.29 6.47 -8.33
C ILE A 90 -10.33 7.57 -8.53
N GLY A 91 -9.96 8.63 -9.23
CA GLY A 91 -10.73 9.85 -9.38
C GLY A 91 -10.98 10.50 -8.01
N SER A 92 -12.24 10.70 -7.67
CA SER A 92 -12.64 11.28 -6.38
C SER A 92 -12.78 10.27 -5.25
N LEU A 93 -12.80 8.97 -5.55
CA LEU A 93 -13.08 7.91 -4.59
C LEU A 93 -11.77 7.40 -3.95
N LEU A 94 -11.76 7.32 -2.62
CA LEU A 94 -10.72 6.64 -1.86
C LEU A 94 -11.27 5.32 -1.31
N THR A 95 -10.54 4.23 -1.54
CA THR A 95 -10.78 2.93 -0.88
C THR A 95 -9.62 2.64 0.04
N THR A 96 -9.91 2.31 1.30
CA THR A 96 -8.91 2.13 2.34
C THR A 96 -9.03 0.75 2.98
N GLY A 97 -7.90 0.06 3.14
CA GLY A 97 -7.80 -1.20 3.87
C GLY A 97 -6.78 -1.09 4.99
N HIS A 98 -7.12 -1.62 6.16
CA HIS A 98 -6.30 -1.60 7.36
C HIS A 98 -5.85 -3.00 7.71
N TRP A 99 -4.57 -3.15 7.98
CA TRP A 99 -3.97 -4.36 8.52
C TRP A 99 -3.42 -3.99 9.88
N GLN A 100 -4.28 -3.99 10.89
CA GLN A 100 -3.93 -3.50 12.22
C GLN A 100 -3.83 -4.62 13.24
N LEU A 101 -2.89 -4.47 14.16
CA LEU A 101 -2.69 -5.36 15.30
C LEU A 101 -2.04 -4.59 16.47
N PRO A 102 -2.15 -5.07 17.71
CA PRO A 102 -1.40 -4.48 18.82
C PRO A 102 0.10 -4.52 18.52
N SER A 103 0.84 -3.45 18.83
CA SER A 103 2.30 -3.39 18.62
C SER A 103 3.06 -4.48 19.40
N THR A 104 2.43 -5.04 20.44
CA THR A 104 2.93 -6.16 21.23
C THR A 104 2.59 -7.55 20.67
N ALA A 105 1.97 -7.64 19.48
CA ALA A 105 1.63 -8.92 18.86
C ALA A 105 2.87 -9.77 18.56
N HIS A 106 2.66 -11.06 18.32
CA HIS A 106 3.78 -11.95 18.07
C HIS A 106 4.50 -11.57 16.76
N PRO A 107 5.85 -11.63 16.68
CA PRO A 107 6.59 -11.24 15.47
C PRO A 107 6.12 -11.94 14.19
N SER A 108 5.63 -13.19 14.28
CA SER A 108 5.08 -13.89 13.11
C SER A 108 3.78 -13.28 12.57
N GLU A 109 2.94 -12.73 13.45
CA GLU A 109 1.72 -12.02 13.07
C GLU A 109 2.08 -10.69 12.42
N TRP A 110 3.08 -10.00 12.98
CA TRP A 110 3.67 -8.80 12.41
C TRP A 110 4.17 -9.04 10.98
N ASP A 111 5.03 -10.05 10.80
CA ASP A 111 5.61 -10.44 9.50
C ASP A 111 4.57 -10.86 8.47
N TRP A 112 3.49 -11.49 8.92
CA TRP A 112 2.40 -11.91 8.03
C TRP A 112 1.56 -10.71 7.60
N THR A 113 1.18 -9.87 8.55
CA THR A 113 0.32 -8.69 8.36
C THR A 113 1.00 -7.68 7.43
N ALA A 114 2.25 -7.32 7.71
CA ALA A 114 3.05 -6.44 6.87
C ALA A 114 3.19 -6.97 5.42
N ARG A 115 3.34 -8.30 5.27
CA ARG A 115 3.47 -8.94 3.95
C ARG A 115 2.18 -8.92 3.16
N GLU A 116 1.04 -9.15 3.81
CA GLU A 116 -0.26 -9.09 3.14
C GLU A 116 -0.60 -7.66 2.70
N ALA A 117 -0.35 -6.65 3.55
CA ALA A 117 -0.50 -5.24 3.19
C ALA A 117 0.42 -4.84 2.02
N ALA A 118 1.70 -5.24 2.07
CA ALA A 118 2.65 -4.99 0.97
C ALA A 118 2.22 -5.67 -0.34
N ARG A 119 1.73 -6.91 -0.28
CA ARG A 119 1.21 -7.62 -1.45
C ARG A 119 -0.02 -6.94 -2.05
N ALA A 120 -0.90 -6.41 -1.21
CA ALA A 120 -2.06 -5.63 -1.65
C ALA A 120 -1.61 -4.34 -2.34
N PHE A 121 -0.63 -3.62 -1.78
CA PHE A 121 -0.03 -2.44 -2.40
C PHE A 121 0.59 -2.72 -3.76
N GLU A 122 1.43 -3.77 -3.88
CA GLU A 122 2.05 -4.16 -5.15
C GLU A 122 1.01 -4.44 -6.24
N ARG A 123 -0.08 -5.13 -5.89
CA ARG A 123 -1.18 -5.42 -6.81
C ARG A 123 -1.99 -4.17 -7.18
N ALA A 124 -2.26 -3.31 -6.20
CA ALA A 124 -3.01 -2.08 -6.41
C ALA A 124 -2.28 -1.12 -7.36
N CYS A 125 -0.94 -1.06 -7.29
CA CYS A 125 -0.13 -0.22 -8.17
C CYS A 125 -0.34 -0.52 -9.67
N VAL A 126 -0.70 -1.76 -10.03
CA VAL A 126 -1.00 -2.13 -11.42
C VAL A 126 -2.21 -1.38 -11.97
N LEU A 127 -3.18 -1.04 -11.11
CA LEU A 127 -4.39 -0.31 -11.50
C LEU A 127 -4.09 1.08 -12.05
N ILE A 128 -2.98 1.68 -11.62
CA ILE A 128 -2.51 2.99 -12.06
C ILE A 128 -1.32 2.87 -13.03
N GLY A 129 -1.14 1.70 -13.65
CA GLY A 129 -0.08 1.45 -14.62
C GLY A 129 1.33 1.41 -14.02
N ARG A 130 1.47 1.28 -12.70
CA ARG A 130 2.77 1.20 -12.03
C ARG A 130 3.11 -0.25 -11.69
N ARG A 131 4.40 -0.55 -11.69
CA ARG A 131 4.94 -1.84 -11.23
C ARG A 131 5.87 -1.58 -10.05
N VAL A 132 5.54 -2.18 -8.91
CA VAL A 132 6.36 -2.15 -7.70
C VAL A 132 6.94 -3.53 -7.46
N ARG A 133 8.14 -3.58 -6.91
CA ARG A 133 8.80 -4.82 -6.50
C ARG A 133 9.53 -4.59 -5.19
N ARG A 134 9.51 -5.57 -4.30
CA ARG A 134 10.42 -5.60 -3.15
C ARG A 134 11.88 -5.61 -3.61
N ALA A 135 12.69 -4.77 -3.01
CA ALA A 135 14.13 -4.70 -3.27
C ALA A 135 14.91 -4.99 -1.98
N ILE A 136 16.14 -5.49 -2.15
CA ILE A 136 17.14 -5.58 -1.08
C ILE A 136 18.04 -4.35 -1.23
N ALA A 137 18.18 -3.56 -0.17
CA ALA A 137 19.07 -2.41 -0.11
C ALA A 137 20.13 -2.62 0.98
N VAL A 138 21.35 -2.12 0.74
CA VAL A 138 22.40 -2.03 1.76
C VAL A 138 22.28 -0.65 2.39
N GLU A 139 22.12 -0.58 3.71
CA GLU A 139 22.18 0.67 4.44
C GLU A 139 23.63 1.05 4.68
N ASP A 140 24.02 2.26 4.25
CA ASP A 140 25.32 2.82 4.61
C ASP A 140 25.32 3.21 6.09
N PRO A 141 26.38 2.91 6.86
CA PRO A 141 26.44 3.27 8.26
C PRO A 141 26.34 4.78 8.42
N ALA A 142 25.51 5.22 9.37
CA ALA A 142 25.34 6.64 9.67
C ALA A 142 26.70 7.31 9.89
N PRO A 143 26.96 8.50 9.30
CA PRO A 143 28.24 9.18 9.48
C PRO A 143 28.47 9.43 10.96
N MET A 144 29.52 8.83 11.52
CA MET A 144 29.95 9.13 12.88
C MET A 144 30.25 10.63 12.98
N GLU A 145 29.67 11.31 13.98
CA GLU A 145 30.00 12.71 14.27
C GLU A 145 31.52 12.86 14.30
N SER A 146 32.04 13.71 13.41
CA SER A 146 33.48 13.98 13.37
C SER A 146 33.87 14.64 14.70
N VAL A 147 34.68 13.95 15.51
CA VAL A 147 35.27 14.52 16.73
C VAL A 147 35.91 15.86 16.37
N PRO A 148 35.58 16.97 17.05
CA PRO A 148 36.13 18.28 16.71
C PRO A 148 37.65 18.20 16.77
N ARG A 149 38.32 18.41 15.63
CA ARG A 149 39.77 18.60 15.60
C ARG A 149 40.06 19.88 16.38
N ALA A 150 40.57 19.74 17.60
CA ALA A 150 41.13 20.84 18.35
C ALA A 150 42.29 21.45 17.55
N SER A 151 42.05 22.59 16.90
CA SER A 151 43.12 23.39 16.31
C SER A 151 43.94 23.99 17.44
N ARG A 152 45.21 23.58 17.58
CA ARG A 152 46.17 24.34 18.38
C ARG A 152 46.70 25.48 17.50
N HIS A 153 46.55 26.71 18.01
CA HIS A 153 47.17 27.93 17.52
C HIS A 153 48.70 27.85 17.63
#